data_AF-A0AAE1MJP3-F1
#
_entry.id   AF-A0AAE1MJP3-F1
#
_cell.length_a   1.000
_cell.length_b   1.000
_cell.length_c   1.000
_cell.angle_alpha   90.00
_cell.angle_beta   90.00
_cell.angle_gamma   90.00
#
_symmetry.space_group_name_H-M   'P 1'
#
loop_
_entity.id
_entity.type
_entity.pdbx_description
1 polymer ?
#
loop_
_entity_poly.entity_id
_entity_poly.type
_entity_poly.pdbx_seq_one_letter_code
_entity_poly.pdbx_strand_id
1 'polypeptide(L)'
;MTSHEQALVSLFSQLALSFDGAVLGLALAYTAVRSVLKLTANSAALDKLCAAPNLSVSDLRSLLDSSDSDGNSQNKLVIVRGTVEAKSSVESGWKSLRPGVLVSNESGDSAVAIERSQTVPFVLIDGGRRSHADYAIVNLEGSRHPLPLTTVYHKLQPTNASPYTFLQALFGNQYPVGILDEEKILPLGKDVYAVGICYYRNGIAEIKSCKELPYFLSELNKDQMIVELTFKSKVLFWSGIILGSLSIGILGYAFMRNWNKWKQWRQQREAQQQRQVNHDDAEFENLVNEMDDVPDGQLCVICLMRRRRSVFIPCGHLVCCQGCAVSVERNVAPKCPVCRQEIRNSVRIFES
;
A
#
# COMPACT_ATOMS: atom_id res chain seq x y z
N MET A 1 -8.70 -14.67 -22.84
CA MET A 1 -9.07 -14.14 -21.51
C MET A 1 -9.14 -15.33 -20.58
N THR A 2 -8.15 -15.48 -19.71
CA THR A 2 -8.02 -16.63 -18.81
C THR A 2 -8.99 -16.46 -17.63
N SER A 3 -9.42 -17.56 -17.01
CA SER A 3 -10.32 -17.55 -15.82
C SER A 3 -9.80 -16.66 -14.68
N HIS A 4 -8.48 -16.48 -14.60
CA HIS A 4 -7.82 -15.56 -13.68
C HIS A 4 -8.16 -14.08 -13.93
N GLU A 5 -8.33 -13.67 -15.19
CA GLU A 5 -8.71 -12.29 -15.54
C GLU A 5 -10.18 -12.01 -15.19
N GLN A 6 -11.07 -13.00 -15.35
CA GLN A 6 -12.48 -12.86 -14.96
C GLN A 6 -12.65 -12.76 -13.44
N ALA A 7 -11.88 -13.54 -12.67
CA ALA A 7 -11.87 -13.46 -11.21
C ALA A 7 -11.27 -12.15 -10.70
N LEU A 8 -10.24 -11.62 -11.36
CA LEU A 8 -9.70 -10.30 -11.03
C LEU A 8 -10.72 -9.20 -11.35
N VAL A 9 -11.40 -9.24 -12.49
CA VAL A 9 -12.41 -8.24 -12.86
C VAL A 9 -13.60 -8.26 -11.91
N SER A 10 -14.05 -9.44 -11.43
CA SER A 10 -15.13 -9.53 -10.44
C SER A 10 -14.70 -9.08 -9.04
N LEU A 11 -13.45 -9.34 -8.64
CA LEU A 11 -12.90 -8.81 -7.39
C LEU A 11 -12.73 -7.28 -7.48
N PHE A 12 -12.24 -6.76 -8.59
CA PHE A 12 -12.13 -5.31 -8.80
C PHE A 12 -13.51 -4.64 -8.82
N SER A 13 -14.54 -5.26 -9.38
CA SER A 13 -15.90 -4.70 -9.39
C SER A 13 -16.55 -4.75 -8.00
N GLN A 14 -16.36 -5.82 -7.23
CA GLN A 14 -16.85 -5.90 -5.85
C GLN A 14 -16.08 -4.98 -4.90
N LEU A 15 -14.78 -4.82 -5.08
CA LEU A 15 -13.96 -3.83 -4.35
C LEU A 15 -14.37 -2.39 -4.73
N ALA A 16 -14.65 -2.13 -6.00
CA ALA A 16 -15.10 -0.81 -6.47
C ALA A 16 -16.48 -0.40 -5.94
N LEU A 17 -17.35 -1.37 -5.63
CA LEU A 17 -18.70 -1.12 -5.11
C LEU A 17 -18.77 -1.08 -3.57
N SER A 18 -17.77 -1.61 -2.87
CA SER A 18 -17.78 -1.72 -1.39
C SER A 18 -17.01 -0.62 -0.66
N PHE A 19 -16.11 0.10 -1.34
CA PHE A 19 -15.27 1.11 -0.72
C PHE A 19 -15.78 2.55 -0.94
N ASP A 20 -15.68 3.39 0.11
CA ASP A 20 -15.76 4.85 -0.03
C ASP A 20 -14.82 5.29 -1.15
N GLY A 21 -15.33 6.05 -2.12
CA GLY A 21 -14.57 6.40 -3.35
C GLY A 21 -13.16 6.95 -3.08
N ALA A 22 -12.93 7.59 -1.92
CA ALA A 22 -11.60 8.01 -1.49
C ALA A 22 -10.58 6.87 -1.35
N VAL A 23 -10.98 5.71 -0.82
CA VAL A 23 -10.08 4.56 -0.63
C VAL A 23 -9.69 3.94 -1.97
N LEU A 24 -10.64 3.83 -2.90
CA LEU A 24 -10.36 3.40 -4.28
C LEU A 24 -9.42 4.39 -4.98
N GLY A 25 -9.65 5.69 -4.80
CA GLY A 25 -8.77 6.74 -5.29
C GLY A 25 -7.35 6.59 -4.77
N LEU A 26 -7.16 6.34 -3.47
CA LEU A 26 -5.84 6.12 -2.86
C LEU A 26 -5.17 4.83 -3.32
N ALA A 27 -5.93 3.73 -3.45
CA ALA A 27 -5.40 2.46 -3.96
C ALA A 27 -4.90 2.61 -5.41
N LEU A 28 -5.67 3.28 -6.27
CA LEU A 28 -5.27 3.58 -7.65
C LEU A 28 -4.08 4.54 -7.72
N ALA A 29 -3.99 5.51 -6.80
CA ALA A 29 -2.82 6.38 -6.71
C ALA A 29 -1.56 5.56 -6.38
N TYR A 30 -1.66 4.65 -5.41
CA TYR A 30 -0.55 3.78 -5.01
C TYR A 30 -0.10 2.86 -6.14
N THR A 31 -1.03 2.25 -6.88
CA THR A 31 -0.68 1.41 -8.04
C THR A 31 -0.03 2.23 -9.16
N ALA A 32 -0.51 3.45 -9.42
CA ALA A 32 0.11 4.36 -10.38
C ALA A 32 1.55 4.72 -9.97
N VAL A 33 1.78 5.08 -8.70
CA VAL A 33 3.14 5.38 -8.17
C VAL A 33 4.06 4.17 -8.31
N ARG A 34 3.58 2.97 -7.95
CA ARG A 34 4.36 1.74 -8.11
C ARG A 34 4.68 1.43 -9.57
N SER A 35 3.77 1.74 -10.49
CA SER A 35 4.01 1.61 -11.93
C SER A 35 5.14 2.55 -12.38
N VAL A 36 5.14 3.81 -11.92
CA VAL A 36 6.20 4.79 -12.22
C VAL A 36 7.56 4.34 -11.68
N LEU A 37 7.63 3.85 -10.44
CA LEU A 37 8.89 3.32 -9.89
C LEU A 37 9.42 2.15 -10.74
N LYS A 38 8.55 1.22 -11.11
CA LYS A 38 8.93 0.09 -11.98
C LYS A 38 9.34 0.53 -13.38
N LEU A 39 8.71 1.58 -13.92
CA LEU A 39 9.08 2.19 -15.18
C LEU A 39 10.50 2.76 -15.13
N THR A 40 10.82 3.54 -14.08
CA THR A 40 12.16 4.14 -13.92
C THR A 40 13.25 3.08 -13.77
N ALA A 41 12.96 1.99 -13.06
CA ALA A 41 13.88 0.86 -12.95
C ALA A 41 14.08 0.16 -14.31
N ASN A 42 13.00 -0.08 -15.06
CA ASN A 42 13.09 -0.70 -16.38
C ASN A 42 13.78 0.20 -17.41
N SER A 43 13.59 1.52 -17.37
CA SER A 43 14.29 2.44 -18.28
C SER A 43 15.78 2.50 -17.97
N ALA A 44 16.15 2.59 -16.69
CA ALA A 44 17.56 2.53 -16.29
C ALA A 44 18.22 1.20 -16.67
N ALA A 45 17.49 0.08 -16.52
CA ALA A 45 17.94 -1.23 -16.96
C ALA A 45 18.11 -1.29 -18.50
N LEU A 46 17.19 -0.69 -19.25
CA LEU A 46 17.24 -0.65 -20.71
C LEU A 46 18.45 0.15 -21.21
N ASP A 47 18.74 1.32 -20.62
CA ASP A 47 19.92 2.11 -20.99
C ASP A 47 21.22 1.32 -20.74
N LYS A 48 21.31 0.64 -19.60
CA LYS A 48 22.45 -0.23 -19.26
C LYS A 48 22.57 -1.43 -20.19
N LEU A 49 21.45 -2.05 -20.57
CA LEU A 49 21.43 -3.17 -21.50
C LEU A 49 21.84 -2.76 -22.92
N CYS A 50 21.41 -1.57 -23.37
CA CYS A 50 21.81 -1.00 -24.65
C CYS A 50 23.33 -0.75 -24.70
N ALA A 51 23.88 -0.16 -23.63
CA ALA A 51 25.31 0.15 -23.49
C ALA A 51 26.21 -1.09 -23.34
N ALA A 52 25.67 -2.22 -22.86
CA ALA A 52 26.45 -3.43 -22.66
C ALA A 52 26.87 -4.09 -23.98
N PRO A 53 28.15 -4.45 -24.17
CA PRO A 53 28.60 -5.21 -25.34
C PRO A 53 28.01 -6.63 -25.36
N ASN A 54 27.63 -7.11 -26.55
CA ASN A 54 27.22 -8.50 -26.78
C ASN A 54 28.43 -9.28 -27.27
N LEU A 55 28.84 -10.32 -26.54
CA LEU A 55 30.11 -11.00 -26.73
C LEU A 55 29.93 -12.52 -26.73
N SER A 56 30.79 -13.21 -27.47
CA SER A 56 31.02 -14.63 -27.28
C SER A 56 31.96 -14.87 -26.09
N VAL A 57 32.01 -16.10 -25.57
CA VAL A 57 32.98 -16.47 -24.52
C VAL A 57 34.43 -16.24 -24.99
N SER A 58 34.71 -16.44 -26.28
CA SER A 58 36.02 -16.25 -26.92
C SER A 58 36.47 -14.77 -26.91
N ASP A 59 35.53 -13.85 -27.07
CA ASP A 59 35.81 -12.40 -27.13
C ASP A 59 35.97 -11.76 -25.73
N LEU A 60 35.79 -12.52 -24.65
CA LEU A 60 35.96 -11.99 -23.29
C LEU A 60 37.40 -11.57 -22.99
N ARG A 61 38.38 -12.24 -23.61
CA ARG A 61 39.81 -11.93 -23.43
C ARG A 61 40.21 -10.62 -24.13
N SER A 62 39.68 -10.35 -25.33
CA SER A 62 40.03 -9.14 -26.09
C SER A 62 39.51 -7.85 -25.45
N LEU A 63 38.44 -7.92 -24.66
CA LEU A 63 37.97 -6.79 -23.87
C LEU A 63 38.88 -6.44 -22.68
N LEU A 64 39.71 -7.37 -22.22
CA LEU A 64 40.66 -7.13 -21.13
C LEU A 64 41.98 -6.57 -21.67
N ASP A 65 42.47 -7.06 -22.81
CA ASP A 65 43.69 -6.53 -23.47
C ASP A 65 43.56 -5.02 -23.81
N SER A 66 42.34 -4.53 -24.05
CA SER A 66 42.07 -3.09 -24.28
C SER A 66 41.99 -2.25 -23.00
N SER A 67 41.93 -2.89 -21.82
CA SER A 67 41.70 -2.22 -20.53
C SER A 67 42.98 -2.06 -19.68
N ASP A 68 44.08 -2.75 -20.02
CA ASP A 68 45.34 -2.74 -19.25
C ASP A 68 46.11 -1.40 -19.27
N SER A 69 45.62 -0.38 -19.99
CA SER A 69 46.26 0.95 -20.06
C SER A 69 45.73 1.97 -19.04
N ASP A 70 44.55 1.75 -18.46
CA ASP A 70 43.98 2.64 -17.43
C ASP A 70 43.71 1.82 -16.17
N GLY A 71 44.48 2.09 -15.10
CA GLY A 71 44.51 1.34 -13.82
C GLY A 71 43.23 1.37 -12.97
N ASN A 72 42.05 1.29 -13.60
CA ASN A 72 40.78 1.10 -12.93
C ASN A 72 40.22 -0.25 -13.39
N SER A 73 40.32 -1.27 -12.55
CA SER A 73 39.68 -2.58 -12.74
C SER A 73 38.15 -2.40 -12.70
N GLN A 74 37.59 -1.89 -13.79
CA GLN A 74 36.18 -1.54 -13.87
C GLN A 74 35.37 -2.81 -14.07
N ASN A 75 34.52 -3.09 -13.09
CA ASN A 75 33.39 -4.00 -13.13
C ASN A 75 32.53 -3.72 -14.38
N LYS A 76 32.85 -4.34 -15.51
CA LYS A 76 32.19 -4.07 -16.79
C LYS A 76 30.96 -4.96 -16.92
N LEU A 77 29.82 -4.33 -17.19
CA LEU A 77 28.60 -5.04 -17.54
C LEU A 77 28.78 -5.66 -18.93
N VAL A 78 28.55 -6.97 -19.03
CA VAL A 78 28.67 -7.73 -20.28
C VAL A 78 27.45 -8.61 -20.50
N ILE A 79 27.17 -8.88 -21.78
CA ILE A 79 26.19 -9.88 -22.20
C ILE A 79 26.98 -10.95 -22.94
N VAL A 80 27.02 -12.15 -22.37
CA VAL A 80 27.83 -13.27 -22.89
C VAL A 80 26.90 -14.37 -23.37
N ARG A 81 27.04 -14.75 -24.64
CA ARG A 81 26.39 -15.94 -25.18
C ARG A 81 27.26 -17.17 -24.91
N GLY A 82 26.66 -18.24 -24.42
CA GLY A 82 27.34 -19.54 -24.36
C GLY A 82 26.39 -20.72 -24.17
N THR A 83 26.92 -21.90 -24.41
CA THR A 83 26.22 -23.17 -24.23
C THR A 83 26.50 -23.70 -22.82
N VAL A 84 25.46 -24.13 -22.11
CA VAL A 84 25.58 -24.63 -20.73
C VAL A 84 26.30 -25.98 -20.70
N GLU A 85 27.41 -26.05 -19.97
CA GLU A 85 28.14 -27.29 -19.74
C GLU A 85 28.45 -27.50 -18.25
N ALA A 86 28.50 -28.76 -17.80
CA ALA A 86 28.84 -29.05 -16.42
C ALA A 86 30.32 -28.72 -16.16
N LYS A 87 30.65 -28.04 -15.06
CA LYS A 87 32.06 -27.70 -14.76
C LYS A 87 32.98 -28.94 -14.75
N SER A 88 32.45 -30.09 -14.33
CA SER A 88 33.17 -31.36 -14.30
C SER A 88 33.60 -31.90 -15.67
N SER A 89 32.94 -31.54 -16.78
CA SER A 89 33.35 -32.01 -18.11
C SER A 89 34.57 -31.24 -18.62
N VAL A 90 34.66 -29.94 -18.31
CA VAL A 90 35.75 -29.06 -18.75
C VAL A 90 37.03 -29.23 -17.93
N GLU A 91 36.93 -29.49 -16.63
CA GLU A 91 38.07 -29.62 -15.71
C GLU A 91 38.71 -31.03 -15.70
N SER A 92 38.24 -31.97 -16.52
CA SER A 92 38.60 -33.39 -16.37
C SER A 92 39.92 -33.82 -17.02
N GLY A 93 40.99 -33.75 -16.22
CA GLY A 93 42.03 -34.77 -16.20
C GLY A 93 41.47 -36.11 -15.68
N TRP A 94 41.03 -36.98 -16.59
CA TRP A 94 40.92 -38.46 -16.55
C TRP A 94 40.48 -39.23 -15.27
N LYS A 95 39.91 -38.64 -14.20
CA LYS A 95 39.53 -39.41 -12.98
C LYS A 95 38.11 -39.25 -12.42
N SER A 96 37.16 -38.63 -13.12
CA SER A 96 35.76 -38.56 -12.64
C SER A 96 34.78 -39.23 -13.61
N LEU A 97 34.44 -40.50 -13.36
CA LEU A 97 33.44 -41.27 -14.12
C LEU A 97 32.01 -41.14 -13.56
N ARG A 98 31.67 -39.98 -13.00
CA ARG A 98 30.26 -39.58 -12.81
C ARG A 98 30.15 -38.09 -13.13
N PRO A 99 29.41 -37.69 -14.18
CA PRO A 99 29.08 -36.28 -14.34
C PRO A 99 28.25 -35.89 -13.11
N GLY A 100 28.58 -34.77 -12.46
CA GLY A 100 27.89 -34.26 -11.26
C GLY A 100 26.48 -33.77 -11.59
N VAL A 101 25.68 -34.63 -12.21
CA VAL A 101 24.30 -34.42 -12.61
C VAL A 101 23.45 -34.73 -11.41
N LEU A 102 22.65 -33.75 -10.98
CA LEU A 102 21.68 -33.93 -9.93
C LEU A 102 20.67 -34.99 -10.39
N VAL A 103 20.56 -36.08 -9.63
CA VAL A 103 19.48 -37.06 -9.76
C VAL A 103 18.49 -36.75 -8.65
N SER A 104 17.22 -36.51 -9.00
CA SER A 104 16.21 -36.19 -8.01
C SER A 104 16.01 -37.34 -7.04
N ASN A 105 15.91 -36.99 -5.75
CA ASN A 105 15.63 -37.94 -4.68
C ASN A 105 14.21 -37.70 -4.20
N GLU A 106 13.39 -38.74 -4.25
CA GLU A 106 12.02 -38.74 -3.74
C GLU A 106 12.06 -38.60 -2.20
N SER A 107 11.95 -37.37 -1.67
CA SER A 107 11.90 -37.15 -0.22
C SER A 107 10.46 -37.18 0.28
N GLY A 108 10.10 -38.25 1.00
CA GLY A 108 8.77 -38.50 1.55
C GLY A 108 8.38 -37.64 2.78
N ASP A 109 8.72 -36.35 2.81
CA ASP A 109 8.36 -35.44 3.90
C ASP A 109 7.21 -34.50 3.52
N SER A 110 6.23 -34.35 4.41
CA SER A 110 5.01 -33.56 4.20
C SER A 110 5.21 -32.10 4.65
N ALA A 111 5.17 -31.15 3.72
CA ALA A 111 5.24 -29.71 4.02
C ALA A 111 4.33 -28.89 3.10
N VAL A 112 3.89 -27.71 3.55
CA VAL A 112 2.84 -26.91 2.88
C VAL A 112 3.36 -26.15 1.65
N ALA A 113 4.65 -25.83 1.59
CA ALA A 113 5.40 -25.46 0.39
C ALA A 113 6.90 -25.41 0.75
N ILE A 114 7.73 -26.21 0.09
CA ILE A 114 9.19 -26.14 0.24
C ILE A 114 9.79 -25.85 -1.13
N GLU A 115 10.40 -24.68 -1.29
CA GLU A 115 11.25 -24.39 -2.43
C GLU A 115 12.69 -24.77 -2.05
N ARG A 116 13.18 -25.88 -2.60
CA ARG A 116 14.56 -26.35 -2.39
C ARG A 116 15.35 -26.17 -3.67
N SER A 117 16.27 -25.20 -3.68
CA SER A 117 17.20 -25.01 -4.79
C SER A 117 18.52 -25.76 -4.51
N GLN A 118 18.93 -26.59 -5.47
CA GLN A 118 20.27 -27.17 -5.49
C GLN A 118 20.99 -26.61 -6.72
N THR A 119 22.22 -26.14 -6.53
CA THR A 119 23.02 -25.58 -7.62
C THR A 119 24.28 -26.41 -7.79
N VAL A 120 24.54 -26.81 -9.03
CA VAL A 120 25.82 -27.41 -9.43
C VAL A 120 26.60 -26.36 -10.21
N PRO A 121 27.90 -26.19 -9.95
CA PRO A 121 28.74 -25.31 -10.74
C PRO A 121 28.70 -25.72 -12.22
N PHE A 122 28.34 -24.78 -13.09
CA PHE A 122 28.36 -24.95 -14.54
C PHE A 122 29.15 -23.82 -15.19
N VAL A 123 29.56 -24.07 -16.42
CA VAL A 123 30.34 -23.14 -17.23
C VAL A 123 29.63 -22.88 -18.55
N LEU A 124 29.87 -21.71 -19.11
CA LEU A 124 29.44 -21.36 -20.45
C LEU A 124 30.63 -21.52 -21.40
N ILE A 125 30.42 -22.29 -22.46
CA ILE A 125 31.39 -22.50 -23.54
C ILE A 125 30.88 -21.90 -24.85
N ASP A 126 31.80 -21.59 -25.76
CA ASP A 126 31.43 -21.10 -27.10
C ASP A 126 31.03 -22.27 -28.02
N GLY A 127 29.92 -22.12 -28.74
CA GLY A 127 29.24 -23.20 -29.49
C GLY A 127 29.97 -23.72 -30.74
N GLY A 128 31.22 -23.29 -30.99
CA GLY A 128 31.97 -23.60 -32.21
C GLY A 128 33.35 -24.24 -32.00
N ARG A 129 33.91 -24.26 -30.79
CA ARG A 129 35.26 -24.82 -30.54
C ARG A 129 35.37 -25.43 -29.15
N ARG A 130 35.64 -26.74 -29.09
CA ARG A 130 36.24 -27.39 -27.91
C ARG A 130 37.72 -27.03 -27.80
N SER A 131 38.05 -25.75 -27.77
CA SER A 131 39.36 -25.34 -27.26
C SER A 131 39.23 -25.26 -25.75
N HIS A 132 40.01 -26.10 -25.05
CA HIS A 132 40.06 -26.23 -23.60
C HIS A 132 40.42 -24.94 -22.83
N ALA A 133 40.46 -23.78 -23.49
CA ALA A 133 41.00 -22.53 -22.95
C ALA A 133 39.97 -21.42 -22.74
N ASP A 134 38.76 -21.48 -23.32
CA ASP A 134 37.79 -20.35 -23.27
C ASP A 134 36.44 -20.80 -22.68
N TYR A 135 36.33 -20.77 -21.35
CA TYR A 135 35.07 -20.96 -20.63
C TYR A 135 34.84 -19.84 -19.61
N ALA A 136 33.57 -19.48 -19.41
CA ALA A 136 33.17 -18.51 -18.39
C ALA A 136 32.42 -19.22 -17.26
N ILE A 137 32.83 -18.97 -16.02
CA ILE A 137 32.15 -19.48 -14.83
C ILE A 137 31.00 -18.54 -14.50
N VAL A 138 29.80 -19.08 -14.34
CA VAL A 138 28.62 -18.30 -13.94
C VAL A 138 28.37 -18.52 -12.45
N ASN A 139 28.52 -17.46 -11.65
CA ASN A 139 28.24 -17.54 -10.22
C ASN A 139 26.80 -17.05 -9.94
N LEU A 140 25.97 -17.99 -9.47
CA LEU A 140 24.56 -17.77 -9.11
C LEU A 140 24.35 -17.24 -7.68
N GLU A 141 25.39 -17.18 -6.84
CA GLU A 141 25.27 -16.80 -5.43
C GLU A 141 24.65 -15.41 -5.25
N GLY A 142 23.60 -15.34 -4.42
CA GLY A 142 22.90 -14.09 -4.12
C GLY A 142 22.00 -13.55 -5.23
N SER A 143 21.86 -14.25 -6.36
CA SER A 143 20.92 -13.87 -7.42
C SER A 143 19.49 -14.28 -7.05
N ARG A 144 18.53 -13.36 -7.27
CA ARG A 144 17.07 -13.62 -7.11
C ARG A 144 16.33 -13.54 -8.46
N HIS A 145 17.08 -13.58 -9.55
CA HIS A 145 16.54 -13.42 -10.89
C HIS A 145 15.88 -14.71 -11.36
N PRO A 146 14.81 -14.62 -12.17
CA PRO A 146 14.23 -15.81 -12.78
C PRO A 146 15.26 -16.48 -13.69
N LEU A 147 15.40 -17.79 -13.54
CA LEU A 147 16.31 -18.61 -14.34
C LEU A 147 15.52 -19.36 -15.42
N PRO A 148 16.11 -19.59 -16.61
CA PRO A 148 15.48 -20.33 -17.71
C PRO A 148 15.52 -21.84 -17.42
N LEU A 149 14.79 -22.27 -16.40
CA LEU A 149 14.70 -23.66 -16.00
C LEU A 149 13.58 -24.36 -16.76
N THR A 150 13.84 -25.58 -17.20
CA THR A 150 12.85 -26.45 -17.86
C THR A 150 12.27 -27.40 -16.82
N THR A 151 10.95 -27.49 -16.75
CA THR A 151 10.26 -28.46 -15.89
C THR A 151 10.45 -29.87 -16.44
N VAL A 152 11.02 -30.76 -15.63
CA VAL A 152 11.34 -32.15 -15.99
C VAL A 152 10.41 -33.14 -15.30
N TYR A 153 9.91 -32.75 -14.13
CA TYR A 153 8.96 -33.53 -13.36
C TYR A 153 7.85 -32.60 -12.88
N HIS A 154 6.61 -33.04 -13.07
CA HIS A 154 5.42 -32.29 -12.65
C HIS A 154 4.33 -33.28 -12.26
N LYS A 155 4.16 -33.52 -10.96
CA LYS A 155 3.18 -34.47 -10.44
C LYS A 155 2.32 -33.82 -9.37
N LEU A 156 1.01 -33.77 -9.63
CA LEU A 156 0.02 -33.36 -8.64
C LEU A 156 -0.44 -34.59 -7.86
N GLN A 157 -0.16 -34.63 -6.56
CA GLN A 157 -0.68 -35.63 -5.64
C GLN A 157 -1.97 -35.08 -5.00
N PRO A 158 -3.16 -35.58 -5.40
CA PRO A 158 -4.41 -35.07 -4.86
C PRO A 158 -4.55 -35.45 -3.38
N THR A 159 -4.98 -34.50 -2.56
CA THR A 159 -5.38 -34.77 -1.17
C THR A 159 -6.81 -35.28 -1.14
N ASN A 160 -7.07 -36.36 -0.42
CA ASN A 160 -8.40 -36.96 -0.33
C ASN A 160 -9.44 -35.93 0.15
N ALA A 161 -10.42 -35.63 -0.69
CA ALA A 161 -11.54 -34.77 -0.33
C ALA A 161 -12.49 -35.53 0.60
N SER A 162 -12.81 -34.95 1.75
CA SER A 162 -13.85 -35.48 2.64
C SER A 162 -15.19 -34.78 2.37
N PRO A 163 -16.34 -35.37 2.73
CA PRO A 163 -17.64 -34.72 2.52
C PRO A 163 -17.74 -33.31 3.16
N TYR A 164 -16.98 -33.06 4.23
CA TYR A 164 -16.89 -31.76 4.90
C TYR A 164 -16.13 -30.70 4.07
N THR A 165 -15.17 -31.10 3.23
CA THR A 165 -14.37 -30.17 2.42
C THR A 165 -15.18 -29.57 1.26
N PHE A 166 -16.20 -30.28 0.77
CA PHE A 166 -17.13 -29.74 -0.22
C PHE A 166 -17.99 -28.59 0.33
N LEU A 167 -18.47 -28.72 1.57
CA LEU A 167 -19.19 -27.64 2.25
C LEU A 167 -18.28 -26.43 2.47
N GLN A 168 -17.02 -26.64 2.83
CA GLN A 168 -16.06 -25.56 3.04
C GLN A 168 -15.73 -24.79 1.75
N ALA A 169 -15.67 -25.46 0.59
CA ALA A 169 -15.51 -24.80 -0.71
C ALA A 169 -16.73 -23.94 -1.09
N LEU A 170 -17.94 -24.35 -0.68
CA LEU A 170 -19.19 -23.61 -0.95
C LEU A 170 -19.26 -22.28 -0.17
N PHE A 171 -18.62 -22.20 1.00
CA PHE A 171 -18.53 -20.99 1.83
C PHE A 171 -17.34 -20.08 1.48
N GLY A 172 -16.68 -20.30 0.33
CA GLY A 172 -15.67 -19.38 -0.20
C GLY A 172 -14.27 -19.53 0.38
N ASN A 173 -14.00 -20.58 1.16
CA ASN A 173 -12.65 -20.86 1.66
C ASN A 173 -11.83 -21.61 0.60
N GLN A 174 -10.61 -21.11 0.33
CA GLN A 174 -9.68 -21.75 -0.59
C GLN A 174 -9.23 -23.10 -0.03
N TYR A 175 -9.55 -24.19 -0.74
CA TYR A 175 -9.17 -25.56 -0.36
C TYR A 175 -7.95 -26.02 -1.17
N PRO A 176 -6.91 -26.60 -0.53
CA PRO A 176 -5.76 -27.13 -1.25
C PRO A 176 -6.17 -28.35 -2.06
N VAL A 177 -6.04 -28.27 -3.39
CA VAL A 177 -6.46 -29.34 -4.31
C VAL A 177 -5.48 -30.52 -4.32
N GLY A 178 -4.23 -30.30 -3.88
CA GLY A 178 -3.20 -31.32 -3.79
C GLY A 178 -1.82 -30.72 -3.54
N ILE A 179 -0.84 -31.59 -3.34
CA ILE A 179 0.58 -31.23 -3.30
C ILE A 179 1.10 -31.31 -4.73
N LEU A 180 1.72 -30.25 -5.24
CA LEU A 180 2.31 -30.22 -6.57
C LEU A 180 3.84 -30.34 -6.46
N ASP A 181 4.37 -31.47 -6.89
CA ASP A 181 5.80 -31.71 -6.99
C ASP A 181 6.28 -31.25 -8.37
N GLU A 182 6.99 -30.13 -8.43
CA GLU A 182 7.57 -29.58 -9.66
C GLU A 182 9.10 -29.52 -9.56
N GLU A 183 9.81 -30.23 -10.44
CA GLU A 183 11.26 -30.17 -10.55
C GLU A 183 11.67 -29.45 -11.84
N LYS A 184 12.52 -28.43 -11.70
CA LYS A 184 13.03 -27.64 -12.82
C LYS A 184 14.55 -27.72 -12.87
N ILE A 185 15.10 -27.94 -14.06
CA ILE A 185 16.56 -27.98 -14.28
C ILE A 185 16.96 -27.05 -15.40
N LEU A 186 18.21 -26.57 -15.38
CA LEU A 186 18.85 -25.96 -16.54
C LEU A 186 19.50 -27.08 -17.37
N PRO A 187 18.97 -27.41 -18.57
CA PRO A 187 19.52 -28.51 -19.35
C PRO A 187 20.91 -28.17 -19.90
N LEU A 188 21.78 -29.19 -19.95
CA LEU A 188 23.09 -29.09 -20.60
C LEU A 188 22.93 -29.00 -22.12
N GLY A 189 23.86 -28.33 -22.79
CA GLY A 189 23.84 -28.16 -24.25
C GLY A 189 22.86 -27.09 -24.74
N LYS A 190 22.18 -26.37 -23.83
CA LYS A 190 21.28 -25.28 -24.18
C LYS A 190 22.05 -23.96 -24.32
N ASP A 191 21.74 -23.22 -25.37
CA ASP A 191 22.27 -21.87 -25.59
C ASP A 191 21.55 -20.87 -24.67
N VAL A 192 22.33 -20.13 -23.88
CA VAL A 192 21.83 -19.10 -22.96
C VAL A 192 22.70 -17.84 -23.02
N TYR A 193 22.09 -16.71 -22.66
CA TYR A 193 22.76 -15.44 -22.49
C TYR A 193 22.91 -15.14 -20.99
N ALA A 194 24.15 -14.96 -20.54
CA ALA A 194 24.47 -14.46 -19.22
C ALA A 194 24.63 -12.94 -19.26
N VAL A 195 23.84 -12.24 -18.45
CA VAL A 195 23.88 -10.79 -18.30
C VAL A 195 24.37 -10.45 -16.90
N GLY A 196 25.52 -9.81 -16.81
CA GLY A 196 26.11 -9.56 -15.51
C GLY A 196 27.43 -8.81 -15.56
N ILE A 197 28.00 -8.62 -14.37
CA ILE A 197 29.31 -8.01 -14.22
C ILE A 197 30.34 -9.12 -14.38
N CYS A 198 31.28 -8.92 -15.29
CA CYS A 198 32.41 -9.83 -15.46
C CYS A 198 33.53 -9.46 -14.49
N TYR A 199 34.05 -10.46 -13.80
CA TYR A 199 35.24 -10.39 -12.97
C TYR A 199 36.26 -11.36 -13.54
N TYR A 200 37.53 -10.95 -13.61
CA TYR A 200 38.59 -11.84 -14.04
C TYR A 200 39.42 -12.27 -12.83
N ARG A 201 39.49 -13.57 -12.59
CA ARG A 201 40.25 -14.15 -11.47
C ARG A 201 41.10 -15.29 -12.00
N ASN A 202 42.42 -15.18 -11.84
CA ASN A 202 43.39 -16.22 -12.20
C ASN A 202 43.30 -16.73 -13.66
N GLY A 203 43.03 -15.85 -14.63
CA GLY A 203 42.94 -16.28 -16.04
C GLY A 203 41.55 -16.72 -16.49
N ILE A 204 40.57 -16.74 -15.58
CA ILE A 204 39.21 -17.24 -15.83
C ILE A 204 38.19 -16.10 -15.63
N ALA A 205 37.23 -15.99 -16.54
CA ALA A 205 36.12 -15.05 -16.44
C ALA A 205 35.02 -15.62 -15.52
N GLU A 206 34.68 -14.87 -14.47
CA GLU A 206 33.56 -15.12 -13.56
C GLU A 206 32.46 -14.07 -13.79
N ILE A 207 31.26 -14.49 -14.14
CA ILE A 207 30.11 -13.60 -14.35
C ILE A 207 29.22 -13.65 -13.12
N LYS A 208 28.95 -12.49 -12.52
CA LYS A 208 28.02 -12.35 -11.40
C LYS A 208 26.80 -11.51 -11.76
N SER A 209 25.69 -11.79 -11.09
CA SER A 209 24.43 -11.09 -11.28
C SER A 209 24.50 -9.61 -10.90
N CYS A 210 23.90 -8.75 -11.71
CA CYS A 210 23.72 -7.33 -11.42
C CYS A 210 22.30 -7.08 -10.87
N LYS A 211 22.17 -6.40 -9.73
CA LYS A 211 20.87 -6.11 -9.09
C LYS A 211 20.00 -5.11 -9.86
N GLU A 212 20.61 -4.39 -10.79
CA GLU A 212 19.95 -3.32 -11.55
C GLU A 212 19.27 -3.82 -12.82
N LEU A 213 19.53 -5.08 -13.20
CA LEU A 213 19.00 -5.69 -14.42
C LEU A 213 18.04 -6.80 -14.03
N PRO A 214 16.87 -6.91 -14.71
CA PRO A 214 15.88 -7.93 -14.37
C PRO A 214 16.26 -9.34 -14.86
N TYR A 215 17.34 -9.48 -15.63
CA TYR A 215 17.78 -10.73 -16.22
C TYR A 215 19.21 -11.06 -15.75
N PHE A 216 19.43 -12.32 -15.37
CA PHE A 216 20.77 -12.85 -15.13
C PHE A 216 21.14 -13.89 -16.17
N LEU A 217 20.27 -14.89 -16.34
CA LEU A 217 20.35 -15.88 -17.42
C LEU A 217 19.05 -15.81 -18.21
N SER A 218 19.16 -15.75 -19.53
CA SER A 218 17.99 -15.67 -20.42
C SER A 218 18.23 -16.48 -21.68
N GLU A 219 17.15 -17.01 -22.24
CA GLU A 219 17.16 -17.65 -23.57
C GLU A 219 17.03 -16.62 -24.71
N LEU A 220 16.71 -15.38 -24.36
CA LEU A 220 16.48 -14.30 -25.30
C LEU A 220 17.80 -13.65 -25.74
N ASN A 221 17.89 -13.34 -27.02
CA ASN A 221 19.00 -12.56 -27.57
C ASN A 221 18.96 -11.11 -27.03
N LYS A 222 20.09 -10.39 -27.07
CA LYS A 222 20.17 -8.97 -26.65
C LYS A 222 19.03 -8.12 -27.24
N ASP A 223 18.80 -8.20 -28.55
CA ASP A 223 17.77 -7.38 -29.21
C ASP A 223 16.35 -7.76 -28.77
N GLN A 224 16.09 -9.05 -28.56
CA GLN A 224 14.80 -9.52 -28.05
C GLN A 224 14.56 -9.05 -26.62
N MET A 225 15.60 -9.06 -25.77
CA MET A 225 15.52 -8.53 -24.41
C MET A 225 15.21 -7.03 -24.42
N ILE A 226 15.86 -6.26 -25.31
CA ILE A 226 15.60 -4.82 -25.46
C ILE A 226 14.15 -4.56 -25.90
N VAL A 227 13.65 -5.31 -26.89
CA VAL A 227 12.27 -5.19 -27.36
C VAL A 227 11.27 -5.51 -26.23
N GLU A 228 11.52 -6.57 -25.46
CA GLU A 228 10.66 -6.97 -24.33
C GLU A 228 10.65 -5.89 -23.23
N LEU A 229 11.82 -5.36 -22.85
CA LEU A 229 11.94 -4.26 -21.89
C LEU A 229 11.25 -3.00 -22.38
N THR A 230 11.39 -2.67 -23.67
CA THR A 230 10.73 -1.52 -24.29
C THR A 230 9.20 -1.68 -24.25
N PHE A 231 8.70 -2.88 -24.57
CA PHE A 231 7.28 -3.18 -24.51
C PHE A 231 6.75 -3.06 -23.07
N LYS A 232 7.41 -3.70 -22.10
CA LYS A 232 7.04 -3.61 -20.67
C LYS A 232 7.06 -2.16 -20.18
N SER A 233 8.07 -1.39 -20.57
CA SER A 233 8.20 0.04 -20.24
C SER A 233 7.02 0.85 -20.80
N LYS A 234 6.71 0.70 -22.10
CA LYS A 234 5.55 1.36 -22.73
C LYS A 234 4.23 0.99 -22.06
N VAL A 235 4.04 -0.29 -21.74
CA VAL A 235 2.82 -0.79 -21.06
C VAL A 235 2.70 -0.20 -19.65
N LEU A 236 3.79 -0.16 -18.87
CA LEU A 236 3.80 0.46 -17.53
C LEU A 236 3.54 1.96 -17.59
N PHE A 237 4.08 2.65 -18.59
CA PHE A 237 3.86 4.08 -18.82
C PHE A 237 2.38 4.39 -19.07
N TRP A 238 1.77 3.75 -20.07
CA TRP A 238 0.37 4.01 -20.42
C TRP A 238 -0.60 3.54 -19.34
N SER A 239 -0.36 2.39 -18.72
CA SER A 239 -1.18 1.93 -17.59
C SER A 239 -1.07 2.86 -16.38
N GLY A 240 0.13 3.40 -16.10
CA GLY A 240 0.35 4.40 -15.04
C GLY A 240 -0.44 5.70 -15.28
N ILE A 241 -0.45 6.21 -16.51
CA ILE A 241 -1.22 7.42 -16.89
C ILE A 241 -2.73 7.20 -16.70
N ILE A 242 -3.24 6.05 -17.16
CA ILE A 242 -4.67 5.74 -17.06
C ILE A 242 -5.09 5.62 -15.59
N LEU A 243 -4.35 4.86 -14.79
CA LEU A 243 -4.66 4.69 -13.36
C LEU A 243 -4.49 6.00 -12.57
N GLY A 244 -3.47 6.81 -12.90
CA GLY A 244 -3.23 8.11 -12.28
C GLY A 244 -4.34 9.11 -12.57
N SER A 245 -4.79 9.22 -13.83
CA SER A 245 -5.89 10.13 -14.19
C SER A 245 -7.22 9.71 -13.54
N LEU A 246 -7.52 8.41 -13.49
CA LEU A 246 -8.69 7.87 -12.80
C LEU A 246 -8.65 8.16 -11.30
N SER A 247 -7.49 7.99 -10.65
CA SER A 247 -7.29 8.30 -9.24
C SER A 247 -7.53 9.77 -8.92
N ILE A 248 -6.96 10.69 -9.72
CA ILE A 248 -7.15 12.14 -9.56
C ILE A 248 -8.62 12.52 -9.71
N GLY A 249 -9.32 11.94 -10.68
CA GLY A 249 -10.76 12.18 -10.87
C GLY A 249 -11.59 11.74 -9.66
N ILE A 250 -11.34 10.54 -9.13
CA ILE A 250 -12.07 9.99 -7.98
C ILE A 250 -11.77 10.78 -6.69
N LEU A 251 -10.50 11.08 -6.41
CA LEU A 251 -10.10 11.86 -5.24
C LEU A 251 -10.61 13.30 -5.32
N GLY A 252 -10.54 13.92 -6.50
CA GLY A 252 -11.09 15.26 -6.75
C GLY A 252 -12.61 15.31 -6.53
N TYR A 253 -13.34 14.29 -7.00
CA TYR A 253 -14.78 14.17 -6.77
C TYR A 253 -15.12 13.98 -5.28
N ALA A 254 -14.40 13.09 -4.58
CA ALA A 254 -14.58 12.85 -3.16
C ALA A 254 -14.29 14.12 -2.33
N PHE A 255 -13.20 14.81 -2.66
CA PHE A 255 -12.84 16.08 -2.05
C PHE A 255 -13.93 17.14 -2.27
N MET A 256 -14.39 17.32 -3.51
CA MET A 256 -15.42 18.30 -3.85
C MET A 256 -16.76 17.98 -3.14
N ARG A 257 -17.16 16.71 -3.10
CA ARG A 257 -18.38 16.27 -2.41
C ARG A 257 -18.30 16.53 -0.91
N ASN A 258 -17.16 16.25 -0.28
CA ASN A 258 -16.95 16.50 1.14
C ASN A 258 -16.87 18.00 1.45
N TRP A 259 -16.21 18.78 0.58
CA TRP A 259 -16.15 20.23 0.68
C TRP A 259 -17.53 20.88 0.58
N ASN A 260 -18.37 20.40 -0.34
CA ASN A 260 -19.72 20.94 -0.51
C ASN A 260 -20.61 20.65 0.71
N LYS A 261 -20.49 19.45 1.31
CA LYS A 261 -21.13 19.15 2.59
C LYS A 261 -20.61 20.08 3.69
N TRP A 262 -19.30 20.22 3.84
CA TRP A 262 -18.72 21.07 4.87
C TRP A 262 -19.12 22.54 4.72
N LYS A 263 -19.22 23.04 3.49
CA LYS A 263 -19.71 24.39 3.18
C LYS A 263 -21.14 24.60 3.66
N GLN A 264 -22.03 23.64 3.44
CA GLN A 264 -23.42 23.69 3.93
C GLN A 264 -23.46 23.69 5.47
N TRP A 265 -22.65 22.86 6.12
CA TRP A 265 -22.57 22.80 7.58
C TRP A 265 -22.07 24.12 8.18
N ARG A 266 -21.12 24.78 7.51
CA ARG A 266 -20.62 26.09 7.93
C ARG A 266 -21.70 27.17 7.86
N GLN A 267 -22.45 27.23 6.75
CA GLN A 267 -23.56 28.17 6.61
C GLN A 267 -24.66 27.95 7.66
N GLN A 268 -24.99 26.69 7.97
CA GLN A 268 -25.94 26.38 9.04
C GLN A 268 -25.44 26.83 10.42
N ARG A 269 -24.15 26.66 10.71
CA ARG A 269 -23.55 27.12 11.97
C ARG A 269 -23.58 28.63 12.11
N GLU A 270 -23.25 29.36 11.04
CA GLU A 270 -23.34 30.83 11.01
C GLU A 270 -24.80 31.28 11.22
N ALA A 271 -25.77 30.64 10.55
CA ALA A 271 -27.19 30.94 10.73
C ALA A 271 -27.72 30.60 12.15
N GLN A 272 -27.23 29.54 12.79
CA GLN A 272 -27.59 29.19 14.16
C GLN A 272 -27.01 30.19 15.17
N GLN A 273 -25.74 30.57 15.01
CA GLN A 273 -25.14 31.61 15.85
C GLN A 273 -25.89 32.93 15.71
N GLN A 274 -26.23 33.34 14.49
CA GLN A 274 -26.95 34.59 14.28
C GLN A 274 -28.39 34.52 14.83
N ARG A 275 -29.06 33.36 14.76
CA ARG A 275 -30.35 33.16 15.44
C ARG A 275 -30.24 33.25 16.95
N GLN A 276 -29.16 32.73 17.54
CA GLN A 276 -28.96 32.76 18.97
C GLN A 276 -28.67 34.17 19.48
N VAL A 277 -27.77 34.90 18.81
CA VAL A 277 -27.51 36.32 19.12
C VAL A 277 -28.79 37.16 19.01
N ASN A 278 -29.55 37.02 17.93
CA ASN A 278 -30.82 37.74 17.77
C ASN A 278 -31.86 37.36 18.85
N HIS A 279 -31.85 36.11 19.34
CA HIS A 279 -32.73 35.68 20.43
C HIS A 279 -32.29 36.31 21.77
N ASP A 280 -30.99 36.27 22.07
CA ASP A 280 -30.42 36.83 23.29
C ASP A 280 -30.62 38.36 23.34
N ASP A 281 -30.44 39.04 22.20
CA ASP A 281 -30.71 40.49 22.05
C ASP A 281 -32.20 40.81 22.25
N ALA A 282 -33.10 40.02 21.66
CA ALA A 282 -34.55 40.21 21.82
C ALA A 282 -35.02 39.90 23.26
N GLU A 283 -34.43 38.89 23.92
CA GLU A 283 -34.70 38.60 25.33
C GLU A 283 -34.20 39.74 26.23
N PHE A 284 -33.01 40.29 25.93
CA PHE A 284 -32.48 41.46 26.64
C PHE A 284 -33.36 42.70 26.46
N GLU A 285 -33.80 43.02 25.25
CA GLU A 285 -34.71 44.15 25.01
C GLU A 285 -36.04 43.99 25.76
N ASN A 286 -36.61 42.77 25.78
CA ASN A 286 -37.83 42.51 26.55
C ASN A 286 -37.63 42.70 28.06
N LEU A 287 -36.48 42.28 28.61
CA LEU A 287 -36.13 42.50 30.02
C LEU A 287 -35.97 43.98 30.36
N VAL A 288 -35.40 44.78 29.46
CA VAL A 288 -35.23 46.22 29.63
C VAL A 288 -36.59 46.95 29.57
N ASN A 289 -37.45 46.60 28.61
CA ASN A 289 -38.80 47.19 28.52
C ASN A 289 -39.68 46.87 29.74
N GLU A 290 -39.57 45.66 30.33
CA GLU A 290 -40.28 45.36 31.58
C GLU A 290 -39.78 46.18 32.80
N MET A 291 -38.60 46.80 32.72
CA MET A 291 -38.02 47.60 33.80
C MET A 291 -38.39 49.09 33.74
N ASP A 292 -38.58 49.66 32.54
CA ASP A 292 -38.77 51.11 32.37
C ASP A 292 -40.23 51.59 32.60
N ASP A 293 -41.21 50.69 32.60
CA ASP A 293 -42.66 51.06 32.62
C ASP A 293 -43.37 50.69 33.94
N VAL A 294 -42.61 50.56 35.04
CA VAL A 294 -43.17 50.22 36.36
C VAL A 294 -43.25 51.48 37.25
N PRO A 295 -44.44 51.98 37.58
CA PRO A 295 -44.58 53.11 38.49
C PRO A 295 -43.94 52.84 39.86
N ASP A 296 -43.27 53.83 40.45
CA ASP A 296 -42.51 53.71 41.72
C ASP A 296 -43.27 52.98 42.85
N GLY A 297 -44.59 53.19 42.93
CA GLY A 297 -45.46 52.55 43.90
C GLY A 297 -45.61 51.02 43.76
N GLN A 298 -45.10 50.43 42.67
CA GLN A 298 -45.18 49.00 42.35
C GLN A 298 -43.81 48.32 42.27
N LEU A 299 -42.74 49.00 42.67
CA LEU A 299 -41.41 48.42 42.70
C LEU A 299 -41.19 47.53 43.93
N CYS A 300 -40.29 46.57 43.78
CA CYS A 300 -39.83 45.69 44.85
C CYS A 300 -39.07 46.49 45.91
N VAL A 301 -39.44 46.34 47.19
CA VAL A 301 -38.83 47.08 48.31
C VAL A 301 -37.36 46.74 48.59
N ILE A 302 -36.81 45.71 47.94
CA ILE A 302 -35.41 45.27 48.12
C ILE A 302 -34.52 45.79 47.00
N CYS A 303 -34.84 45.48 45.73
CA CYS A 303 -34.01 45.89 44.61
C CYS A 303 -34.38 47.26 44.04
N LEU A 304 -35.59 47.77 44.30
CA LEU A 304 -36.12 49.03 43.76
C LEU A 304 -36.02 49.14 42.23
N MET A 305 -35.91 48.01 41.52
CA MET A 305 -35.68 47.95 40.07
C MET A 305 -36.72 47.13 39.31
N ARG A 306 -37.44 46.24 40.00
CA ARG A 306 -38.38 45.29 39.36
C ARG A 306 -39.72 45.31 40.06
N ARG A 307 -40.81 45.11 39.30
CA ARG A 307 -42.17 45.06 39.84
C ARG A 307 -42.35 43.99 40.93
N ARG A 308 -43.10 44.31 41.97
CA ARG A 308 -43.51 43.33 43.00
C ARG A 308 -44.44 42.28 42.36
N ARG A 309 -44.05 41.01 42.42
CA ARG A 309 -44.83 39.88 41.87
C ARG A 309 -44.91 38.69 42.84
N SER A 310 -44.40 38.81 44.07
CA SER A 310 -44.34 37.70 45.02
C SER A 310 -44.99 38.05 46.36
N VAL A 311 -45.90 37.19 46.83
CA VAL A 311 -46.59 37.31 48.12
C VAL A 311 -46.02 36.34 49.12
N PHE A 312 -45.75 36.81 50.35
CA PHE A 312 -45.24 35.98 51.43
C PHE A 312 -46.35 35.36 52.29
N ILE A 313 -46.26 34.07 52.56
CA ILE A 313 -47.22 33.30 53.38
C ILE A 313 -46.64 33.09 54.79
N PRO A 314 -47.41 33.30 55.88
CA PRO A 314 -48.86 33.58 55.91
C PRO A 314 -49.24 35.07 55.90
N CYS A 315 -48.28 35.99 55.91
CA CYS A 315 -48.55 37.42 56.14
C CYS A 315 -49.29 38.15 55.00
N GLY A 316 -49.33 37.58 53.79
CA GLY A 316 -50.07 38.12 52.64
C GLY A 316 -49.43 39.33 51.93
N HIS A 317 -48.24 39.79 52.34
CA HIS A 317 -47.64 41.00 51.78
C HIS A 317 -47.01 40.78 50.39
N LEU A 318 -47.51 41.53 49.38
CA LEU A 318 -46.94 41.64 48.03
C LEU A 318 -45.87 42.75 48.01
N VAL A 319 -44.60 42.39 48.25
CA VAL A 319 -43.55 43.40 48.49
C VAL A 319 -42.26 43.17 47.68
N CYS A 320 -42.06 41.96 47.15
CA CYS A 320 -40.83 41.59 46.46
C CYS A 320 -41.08 41.19 45.01
N CYS A 321 -40.06 41.39 44.16
CA CYS A 321 -40.00 40.73 42.85
C CYS A 321 -39.57 39.26 43.04
N GLN A 322 -39.71 38.44 42.00
CA GLN A 322 -39.43 37.00 42.08
C GLN A 322 -38.01 36.69 42.57
N GLY A 323 -37.00 37.38 42.02
CA GLY A 323 -35.60 37.14 42.40
C GLY A 323 -35.32 37.49 43.87
N CYS A 324 -35.84 38.62 44.33
CA CYS A 324 -35.67 39.05 45.72
C CYS A 324 -36.46 38.17 46.70
N ALA A 325 -37.64 37.69 46.33
CA ALA A 325 -38.42 36.79 47.17
C ALA A 325 -37.69 35.45 47.43
N VAL A 326 -37.14 34.83 46.38
CA VAL A 326 -36.31 33.61 46.51
C VAL A 326 -35.08 33.87 47.38
N SER A 327 -34.46 35.06 47.26
CA SER A 327 -33.32 35.42 48.12
C SER A 327 -33.73 35.56 49.59
N VAL A 328 -34.93 36.05 49.89
CA VAL A 328 -35.44 36.20 51.27
C VAL A 328 -35.77 34.83 51.88
N GLU A 329 -36.36 33.92 51.11
CA GLU A 329 -36.67 32.55 51.53
C GLU A 329 -35.43 31.73 51.91
N ARG A 330 -34.30 31.97 51.23
CA ARG A 330 -33.04 31.25 51.48
C ARG A 330 -32.32 31.68 52.75
N ASN A 331 -32.77 32.73 53.44
CA ASN A 331 -32.15 33.18 54.69
C ASN A 331 -32.42 32.21 55.85
N VAL A 332 -31.52 32.17 56.83
CA VAL A 332 -31.61 31.28 58.02
C VAL A 332 -32.86 31.53 58.87
N ALA A 333 -33.40 32.76 58.83
CA ALA A 333 -34.67 33.13 59.46
C ALA A 333 -35.46 34.05 58.52
N PRO A 334 -36.24 33.50 57.57
CA PRO A 334 -36.91 34.28 56.53
C PRO A 334 -38.03 35.11 57.14
N LYS A 335 -37.93 36.43 57.03
CA LYS A 335 -38.93 37.38 57.57
C LYS A 335 -39.41 38.34 56.50
N CYS A 336 -40.68 38.72 56.57
CA CYS A 336 -41.26 39.72 55.69
C CYS A 336 -40.55 41.07 55.89
N PRO A 337 -40.05 41.72 54.82
CA PRO A 337 -39.38 43.02 54.92
C PRO A 337 -40.25 44.12 55.53
N VAL A 338 -41.57 43.99 55.44
CA VAL A 338 -42.54 45.00 55.90
C VAL A 338 -43.06 44.70 57.31
N CYS A 339 -43.66 43.53 57.52
CA CYS A 339 -44.29 43.19 58.81
C CYS A 339 -43.41 42.37 59.77
N ARG A 340 -42.21 41.96 59.33
CA ARG A 340 -41.25 41.13 60.08
C ARG A 340 -41.76 39.76 60.55
N GLN A 341 -42.96 39.36 60.12
CA GLN A 341 -43.50 38.03 60.35
C GLN A 341 -42.65 36.98 59.63
N GLU A 342 -42.45 35.84 60.27
CA GLU A 342 -41.74 34.69 59.69
C GLU A 342 -42.48 34.16 58.46
N ILE A 343 -41.74 33.95 57.37
CA ILE A 343 -42.24 33.51 56.08
C ILE A 343 -42.05 32.00 55.98
N ARG A 344 -43.09 31.29 55.55
CA ARG A 344 -43.00 29.86 55.23
C ARG A 344 -42.66 29.61 53.76
N ASN A 345 -43.25 30.40 52.86
CA ASN A 345 -43.05 30.31 51.42
C ASN A 345 -43.50 31.63 50.75
N SER A 346 -43.10 31.86 49.51
CA SER A 346 -43.63 32.90 48.64
C SER A 346 -44.28 32.32 47.39
N VAL A 347 -45.31 33.01 46.91
CA VAL A 347 -46.04 32.62 45.70
C VAL A 347 -45.97 33.75 44.70
N ARG A 348 -45.64 33.42 43.44
CA ARG A 348 -45.67 34.38 42.34
C ARG A 348 -47.12 34.64 41.92
N ILE A 349 -47.51 35.90 41.87
CA ILE A 349 -48.78 36.35 41.32
C ILE A 349 -48.57 36.78 39.88
N PHE A 350 -49.44 36.30 39.00
CA PHE A 350 -49.58 36.76 37.64
C PHE A 350 -50.80 37.68 37.60
N GLU A 351 -50.59 38.95 37.25
CA GLU A 351 -51.69 39.88 36.98
C GLU A 351 -52.30 39.47 35.62
N SER A 352 -53.63 39.41 35.57
CA SER A 352 -54.44 39.04 34.39
C SER A 352 -54.63 40.20 33.43
#